data_AF-A0A969CP78-F1
#
_entry.id   AF-A0A969CP78-F1
#
_cell.length_a   1.000
_cell.length_b   1.000
_cell.length_c   1.000
_cell.angle_alpha   90.00
_cell.angle_beta   90.00
_cell.angle_gamma   90.00
#
_symmetry.space_group_name_H-M   'P 1'
#
loop_
_entity.id
_entity.type
_entity.pdbx_description
1 polymer ?
#
loop_
_entity_poly.entity_id
_entity_poly.type
_entity_poly.pdbx_seq_one_letter_code
_entity_poly.pdbx_strand_id
1 'polypeptide(L)'
;MRLPRRALIVGINTYEHAPLLAGCVADAEAISNLLQRHQDNTPNYECVVLLDKMENGRPITRSKLREVCQNLFSSDFTGDIVFYFSGHGVLTSFGGALCTYDASKDDWGVPMQEIMQMAFKSQAKDILIILDCCHSGDIANPSLLNTGNENNPLAVIRENMTIIAASRDSQTSIEAGGHGLFTAAVLSALEGGAADHMGWVTAPSIYAYVERRFGSWDQRPVYKTNATGVTVVRECAPLIDRLKLRKLLDLFSSQDDQYRLDPEYEPEDEHGNFHEPVNQEKVAIAQLLKEYRDAGLLKPSIPNEQLYWTARRSHTVQLTPRGREYWWLVYKGKI
;
A
#
# COMPACT_ATOMS: atom_id res chain seq x y z
N MET A 1 15.80 14.78 6.05
CA MET A 1 16.45 13.57 5.51
C MET A 1 15.42 12.46 5.58
N ARG A 2 15.12 11.74 4.48
CA ARG A 2 14.23 10.56 4.55
C ARG A 2 14.92 9.52 5.45
N LEU A 3 14.15 8.89 6.33
CA LEU A 3 14.65 7.79 7.16
C LEU A 3 15.06 6.62 6.25
N PRO A 4 16.07 5.83 6.64
CA PRO A 4 16.44 4.64 5.88
C PRO A 4 15.27 3.65 5.85
N ARG A 5 15.13 2.87 4.79
CA ARG A 5 14.04 1.92 4.60
C ARG A 5 14.59 0.58 4.16
N ARG A 6 14.27 -0.50 4.89
CA ARG A 6 14.73 -1.86 4.59
C ARG A 6 13.57 -2.81 4.39
N ALA A 7 13.72 -3.74 3.46
CA ALA A 7 12.73 -4.78 3.21
C ALA A 7 13.40 -6.16 3.19
N LEU A 8 12.82 -7.13 3.88
CA LEU A 8 13.13 -8.55 3.70
C LEU A 8 11.97 -9.22 2.98
N ILE A 9 12.27 -9.89 1.88
CA ILE A 9 11.26 -10.44 0.97
C ILE A 9 11.64 -11.90 0.73
N VAL A 10 10.75 -12.81 1.12
CA VAL A 10 11.04 -14.25 1.13
C VAL A 10 9.99 -14.99 0.33
N GLY A 11 10.44 -15.83 -0.61
CA GLY A 11 9.60 -16.71 -1.42
C GLY A 11 10.18 -18.12 -1.42
N ILE A 12 9.42 -19.11 -0.94
CA ILE A 12 9.87 -20.51 -0.89
C ILE A 12 8.84 -21.41 -1.57
N ASN A 13 9.26 -22.05 -2.64
CA ASN A 13 8.49 -23.05 -3.38
C ASN A 13 8.89 -24.47 -3.02
N THR A 14 10.16 -24.68 -2.65
CA THR A 14 10.76 -26.00 -2.50
C THR A 14 11.00 -26.37 -1.04
N TYR A 15 10.66 -27.60 -0.70
CA TYR A 15 10.69 -28.14 0.66
C TYR A 15 11.17 -29.59 0.64
N GLU A 16 11.89 -30.02 1.68
CA GLU A 16 12.38 -31.39 1.80
C GLU A 16 11.28 -32.39 2.18
N HIS A 17 10.37 -31.98 3.08
CA HIS A 17 9.31 -32.85 3.61
C HIS A 17 7.90 -32.24 3.53
N ALA A 18 7.69 -31.23 2.68
CA ALA A 18 6.39 -30.61 2.44
C ALA A 18 6.07 -30.52 0.93
N PRO A 19 4.79 -30.37 0.55
CA PRO A 19 4.41 -30.21 -0.86
C PRO A 19 5.08 -29.02 -1.52
N LEU A 20 5.47 -29.16 -2.79
CA LEU A 20 6.02 -28.06 -3.56
C LEU A 20 4.95 -27.01 -3.89
N LEU A 21 5.36 -25.75 -3.94
CA LEU A 21 4.56 -24.62 -4.43
C LEU A 21 5.17 -24.11 -5.75
N ALA A 22 4.42 -23.28 -6.48
CA ALA A 22 4.86 -22.78 -7.79
C ALA A 22 4.85 -21.23 -7.90
N GLY A 23 4.16 -20.52 -7.00
CA GLY A 23 3.95 -19.06 -7.10
C GLY A 23 4.82 -18.21 -6.17
N CYS A 24 5.35 -18.77 -5.08
CA CYS A 24 5.93 -17.98 -3.98
C CYS A 24 7.22 -17.23 -4.36
N VAL A 25 8.03 -17.83 -5.24
CA VAL A 25 9.23 -17.16 -5.78
C VAL A 25 8.83 -15.99 -6.68
N ALA A 26 7.89 -16.20 -7.62
CA ALA A 26 7.42 -15.15 -8.52
C ALA A 26 6.77 -13.99 -7.74
N ASP A 27 5.99 -14.32 -6.72
CA ASP A 27 5.39 -13.37 -5.78
C ASP A 27 6.44 -12.49 -5.09
N ALA A 28 7.47 -13.10 -4.50
CA ALA A 28 8.55 -12.40 -3.83
C ALA A 28 9.36 -11.52 -4.80
N GLU A 29 9.66 -12.01 -6.01
CA GLU A 29 10.33 -11.23 -7.05
C GLU A 29 9.52 -9.98 -7.42
N ALA A 30 8.23 -10.13 -7.72
CA ALA A 30 7.35 -9.02 -8.09
C ALA A 30 7.24 -7.97 -6.98
N ILE A 31 7.08 -8.40 -5.72
CA ILE A 31 7.04 -7.50 -4.56
C ILE A 31 8.38 -6.75 -4.42
N SER A 32 9.51 -7.44 -4.60
CA SER A 32 10.83 -6.80 -4.52
C SER A 32 11.04 -5.76 -5.61
N ASN A 33 10.59 -6.02 -6.84
CA ASN A 33 10.72 -5.09 -7.94
C ASN A 33 9.95 -3.80 -7.69
N LEU A 34 8.73 -3.89 -7.14
CA LEU A 34 7.94 -2.71 -6.80
C LEU A 34 8.45 -1.97 -5.56
N LEU A 35 8.96 -2.66 -4.55
CA LEU A 35 9.40 -2.00 -3.30
C LEU A 35 10.75 -1.30 -3.41
N GLN A 36 11.64 -1.72 -4.30
CA GLN A 36 12.96 -1.10 -4.48
C GLN A 36 12.89 0.34 -5.02
N ARG A 37 11.79 0.70 -5.70
CA ARG A 37 11.62 1.98 -6.39
C ARG A 37 10.22 2.56 -6.22
N HIS A 38 10.13 3.87 -6.10
CA HIS A 38 8.89 4.60 -6.35
C HIS A 38 8.53 4.56 -7.85
N GLN A 39 7.32 4.98 -8.22
CA GLN A 39 6.90 4.94 -9.63
C GLN A 39 7.76 5.85 -10.53
N ASP A 40 8.35 6.91 -9.98
CA ASP A 40 9.26 7.83 -10.67
C ASP A 40 10.71 7.28 -10.79
N ASN A 41 10.94 6.01 -10.44
CA ASN A 41 12.23 5.34 -10.41
C ASN A 41 13.24 5.88 -9.38
N THR A 42 12.81 6.70 -8.42
CA THR A 42 13.66 7.04 -7.27
C THR A 42 13.77 5.86 -6.29
N PRO A 43 14.90 5.70 -5.58
CA PRO A 43 15.07 4.64 -4.58
C PRO A 43 14.02 4.69 -3.46
N ASN A 44 13.49 3.52 -3.09
CA ASN A 44 12.49 3.38 -2.02
C ASN A 44 13.00 2.52 -0.85
N TYR A 45 12.95 1.18 -0.95
CA TYR A 45 13.51 0.26 0.04
C TYR A 45 14.84 -0.36 -0.43
N GLU A 46 15.76 -0.57 0.51
CA GLU A 46 16.87 -1.51 0.34
C GLU A 46 16.33 -2.93 0.59
N CYS A 47 16.23 -3.74 -0.45
CA CYS A 47 15.62 -5.06 -0.40
C CYS A 47 16.67 -6.18 -0.26
N VAL A 48 16.50 -7.02 0.75
CA VAL A 48 17.13 -8.35 0.84
C VAL A 48 16.10 -9.38 0.40
N VAL A 49 16.42 -10.16 -0.63
CA VAL A 49 15.50 -11.14 -1.22
C VAL A 49 16.04 -12.56 -1.03
N LEU A 50 15.20 -13.46 -0.52
CA LEU A 50 15.52 -14.88 -0.36
C LEU A 50 14.50 -15.71 -1.17
N LEU A 51 14.97 -16.37 -2.24
CA LEU A 51 14.13 -17.12 -3.18
C LEU A 51 14.60 -18.57 -3.29
N ASP A 52 13.88 -19.55 -2.75
CA ASP A 52 14.22 -20.99 -2.71
C ASP A 52 15.65 -21.36 -2.25
N LYS A 53 16.65 -20.99 -3.06
CA LYS A 53 18.08 -21.12 -2.86
C LYS A 53 18.76 -19.75 -2.81
N MET A 54 19.70 -19.61 -1.90
CA MET A 54 20.62 -18.48 -1.86
C MET A 54 21.53 -18.45 -3.10
N GLU A 55 22.26 -17.36 -3.31
CA GLU A 55 23.21 -17.18 -4.43
C GLU A 55 24.26 -18.32 -4.54
N ASN A 56 24.63 -18.93 -3.42
CA ASN A 56 25.56 -20.06 -3.36
C ASN A 56 24.90 -21.43 -3.66
N GLY A 57 23.65 -21.43 -4.13
CA GLY A 57 22.87 -22.62 -4.46
C GLY A 57 22.31 -23.41 -3.26
N ARG A 58 22.58 -22.97 -2.02
CA ARG A 58 22.07 -23.63 -0.82
C ARG A 58 20.63 -23.22 -0.54
N PRO A 59 19.77 -24.12 -0.05
CA PRO A 59 18.38 -23.80 0.25
C PRO A 59 18.24 -22.83 1.43
N ILE A 60 17.07 -22.18 1.55
CA ILE A 60 16.72 -21.34 2.70
C ILE A 60 16.33 -22.22 3.87
N THR A 61 17.22 -22.36 4.84
CA THR A 61 17.00 -23.12 6.08
C THR A 61 16.41 -22.27 7.19
N ARG A 62 15.89 -22.92 8.24
CA ARG A 62 15.42 -22.26 9.46
C ARG A 62 16.46 -21.31 10.04
N SER A 63 17.72 -21.78 10.14
CA SER A 63 18.81 -20.95 10.67
C SER A 63 19.06 -19.72 9.83
N LYS A 64 18.99 -19.84 8.49
CA LYS A 64 19.24 -18.69 7.62
C LYS A 64 18.12 -17.67 7.69
N LEU A 65 16.86 -18.11 7.60
CA LEU A 65 15.72 -17.20 7.71
C LEU A 65 15.75 -16.46 9.05
N ARG A 66 16.03 -17.18 10.14
CA ARG A 66 16.17 -16.59 11.49
C ARG A 66 17.28 -15.52 11.55
N GLU A 67 18.46 -15.82 11.02
CA GLU A 67 19.60 -14.87 10.97
C GLU A 67 19.22 -13.59 10.23
N VAL A 68 18.58 -13.70 9.07
CA VAL A 68 18.21 -12.52 8.27
C VAL A 68 17.09 -11.72 8.92
N CYS A 69 16.12 -12.37 9.57
CA CYS A 69 15.11 -11.68 10.39
C CYS A 69 15.75 -10.93 11.57
N GLN A 70 16.75 -11.50 12.25
CA GLN A 70 17.47 -10.82 13.33
C GLN A 70 18.19 -9.56 12.83
N ASN A 71 18.80 -9.63 11.65
CA ASN A 71 19.43 -8.48 11.01
C ASN A 71 18.42 -7.43 10.54
N LEU A 72 17.27 -7.85 10.02
CA LEU A 72 16.19 -6.94 9.61
C LEU A 72 15.67 -6.11 10.79
N PHE A 73 15.36 -6.78 11.90
CA PHE A 73 14.77 -6.19 13.10
C PHE A 73 15.81 -5.77 14.14
N SER A 74 17.05 -5.52 13.72
CA SER A 74 18.14 -5.15 14.62
C SER A 74 17.79 -3.92 15.45
N SER A 75 18.27 -3.88 16.70
CA SER A 75 17.93 -2.82 17.65
C SER A 75 18.59 -1.47 17.34
N ASP A 76 19.56 -1.43 16.43
CA ASP A 76 20.25 -0.23 15.99
C ASP A 76 19.61 0.43 14.75
N PHE A 77 18.62 -0.23 14.12
CA PHE A 77 17.91 0.33 12.98
C PHE A 77 16.68 1.14 13.43
N THR A 78 16.61 2.41 13.02
CA THR A 78 15.54 3.35 13.41
C THR A 78 14.67 3.82 12.23
N GLY A 79 14.75 3.13 11.10
CA GLY A 79 14.03 3.46 9.86
C GLY A 79 12.70 2.74 9.71
N ASP A 80 12.24 2.58 8.46
CA ASP A 80 11.03 1.82 8.13
C ASP A 80 11.38 0.40 7.70
N ILE A 81 10.62 -0.59 8.16
CA ILE A 81 10.80 -2.01 7.82
C ILE A 81 9.59 -2.54 7.06
N VAL A 82 9.85 -3.32 6.01
CA VAL A 82 8.90 -4.26 5.42
C VAL A 82 9.42 -5.69 5.58
N PHE A 83 8.59 -6.59 6.06
CA PHE A 83 8.83 -8.03 5.98
C PHE A 83 7.72 -8.68 5.16
N TYR A 84 8.07 -9.28 4.03
CA TYR A 84 7.16 -10.03 3.18
C TYR A 84 7.57 -11.49 3.14
N PHE A 85 6.62 -12.40 3.32
CA PHE A 85 6.84 -13.85 3.21
C PHE A 85 5.73 -14.49 2.37
N SER A 86 6.11 -15.27 1.35
CA SER A 86 5.24 -16.17 0.60
C SER A 86 5.77 -17.60 0.68
N GLY A 87 4.92 -18.54 1.08
CA GLY A 87 5.29 -19.95 1.25
C GLY A 87 4.32 -20.71 2.14
N HIS A 88 4.71 -21.93 2.54
CA HIS A 88 3.97 -22.69 3.53
C HIS A 88 4.03 -22.04 4.92
N GLY A 89 2.89 -22.07 5.60
CA GLY A 89 2.79 -21.80 7.02
C GLY A 89 2.01 -22.93 7.67
N VAL A 90 2.40 -23.34 8.88
CA VAL A 90 1.72 -24.43 9.61
C VAL A 90 1.33 -23.98 11.00
N LEU A 91 0.20 -24.49 11.50
CA LEU A 91 -0.19 -24.31 12.89
C LEU A 91 0.36 -25.47 13.74
N THR A 92 1.19 -25.15 14.72
CA THR A 92 1.75 -26.10 15.69
C THR A 92 1.07 -25.94 17.05
N SER A 93 1.37 -26.82 18.01
CA SER A 93 0.94 -26.68 19.41
C SER A 93 1.44 -25.41 20.09
N PHE A 94 2.49 -24.78 19.55
CA PHE A 94 3.10 -23.55 20.08
C PHE A 94 2.71 -22.29 19.29
N GLY A 95 1.70 -22.40 18.41
CA GLY A 95 1.32 -21.35 17.47
C GLY A 95 1.87 -21.64 16.07
N GLY A 96 1.80 -20.66 15.17
CA GLY A 96 2.18 -20.90 13.78
C GLY A 96 3.65 -20.65 13.45
N ALA A 97 4.12 -21.32 12.40
CA ALA A 97 5.49 -21.24 11.90
C ALA A 97 5.53 -20.97 10.40
N LEU A 98 6.54 -20.21 9.96
CA LEU A 98 6.91 -20.06 8.56
C LEU A 98 7.79 -21.22 8.15
N CYS A 99 7.36 -21.98 7.14
CA CYS A 99 8.12 -23.13 6.69
C CYS A 99 9.34 -22.74 5.87
N THR A 100 10.45 -23.35 6.22
CA THR A 100 11.72 -23.29 5.49
C THR A 100 11.97 -24.60 4.74
N TYR A 101 12.96 -24.64 3.86
CA TYR A 101 13.23 -25.83 3.05
C TYR A 101 13.42 -27.09 3.90
N ASP A 102 14.12 -26.97 5.02
CA ASP A 102 14.45 -28.01 6.00
C ASP A 102 13.30 -28.32 6.98
N ALA A 103 12.08 -27.85 6.69
CA ALA A 103 10.91 -28.14 7.51
C ALA A 103 10.65 -29.65 7.57
N SER A 104 10.55 -30.18 8.78
CA SER A 104 10.30 -31.59 9.08
C SER A 104 9.25 -31.73 10.19
N LYS A 105 8.79 -32.96 10.42
CA LYS A 105 7.85 -33.25 11.51
C LYS A 105 8.45 -32.77 12.84
N ASP A 106 7.72 -31.90 13.52
CA ASP A 106 8.08 -31.27 14.81
C ASP A 106 9.15 -30.15 14.74
N ASP A 107 9.77 -29.90 13.58
CA ASP A 107 10.60 -28.72 13.31
C ASP A 107 10.25 -28.10 11.96
N TRP A 108 9.21 -27.28 11.95
CA TRP A 108 8.60 -26.77 10.73
C TRP A 108 9.25 -25.51 10.18
N GLY A 109 10.23 -24.90 10.85
CA GLY A 109 10.85 -23.64 10.43
C GLY A 109 10.85 -22.56 11.52
N VAL A 110 10.66 -21.29 11.13
CA VAL A 110 10.75 -20.16 12.07
C VAL A 110 9.38 -19.87 12.69
N PRO A 111 9.22 -19.95 14.03
CA PRO A 111 7.95 -19.58 14.66
C PRO A 111 7.61 -18.12 14.36
N MET A 112 6.38 -17.86 13.88
CA MET A 112 5.94 -16.49 13.62
C MET A 112 5.97 -15.63 14.89
N GLN A 113 5.70 -16.26 16.03
CA GLN A 113 5.83 -15.64 17.35
C GLN A 113 7.23 -15.08 17.58
N GLU A 114 8.27 -15.79 17.16
CA GLU A 114 9.65 -15.32 17.28
C GLU A 114 9.88 -14.05 16.46
N ILE A 115 9.38 -14.02 15.22
CA ILE A 115 9.45 -12.85 14.33
C ILE A 115 8.72 -11.66 14.95
N MET A 116 7.55 -11.89 15.56
CA MET A 116 6.82 -10.83 16.26
C MET A 116 7.61 -10.28 17.45
N GLN A 117 8.33 -11.11 18.22
CA GLN A 117 9.20 -10.61 19.30
C GLN A 117 10.36 -9.79 18.78
N MET A 118 10.97 -10.21 17.67
CA MET A 118 12.05 -9.45 17.02
C MET A 118 11.52 -8.08 16.59
N ALA A 119 10.39 -8.04 15.89
CA ALA A 119 9.74 -6.80 15.47
C ALA A 119 9.34 -5.92 16.66
N PHE A 120 8.79 -6.50 17.73
CA PHE A 120 8.41 -5.78 18.93
C PHE A 120 9.62 -5.10 19.60
N LYS A 121 10.78 -5.75 19.62
CA LYS A 121 12.01 -5.21 20.24
C LYS A 121 12.79 -4.25 19.34
N SER A 122 12.53 -4.25 18.03
CA SER A 122 13.20 -3.37 17.07
C SER A 122 13.01 -1.89 17.42
N GLN A 123 13.97 -1.05 17.07
CA GLN A 123 13.86 0.40 17.19
C GLN A 123 13.35 1.07 15.92
N ALA A 124 12.93 0.27 14.92
CA ALA A 124 12.33 0.78 13.69
C ALA A 124 11.14 1.69 14.00
N LYS A 125 11.03 2.77 13.25
CA LYS A 125 9.96 3.75 13.38
C LYS A 125 8.63 3.14 12.98
N ASP A 126 8.63 2.42 11.86
CA ASP A 126 7.45 1.81 11.26
C ASP A 126 7.77 0.40 10.78
N ILE A 127 6.88 -0.55 11.07
CA ILE A 127 7.06 -1.96 10.69
C ILE A 127 5.78 -2.44 9.98
N LEU A 128 5.93 -2.87 8.74
CA LEU A 128 4.89 -3.54 7.98
C LEU A 128 5.28 -5.01 7.75
N ILE A 129 4.43 -5.93 8.20
CA ILE A 129 4.59 -7.37 7.97
C ILE A 129 3.46 -7.84 7.06
N ILE A 130 3.81 -8.49 5.94
CA ILE A 130 2.88 -9.05 4.97
C ILE A 130 3.15 -10.55 4.85
N LEU A 131 2.15 -11.38 5.15
CA LEU A 131 2.28 -12.84 5.15
C LEU A 131 1.29 -13.45 4.14
N ASP A 132 1.80 -14.10 3.11
CA ASP A 132 1.06 -14.91 2.15
C ASP A 132 1.31 -16.41 2.40
N CYS A 133 0.63 -16.98 3.40
CA CYS A 133 0.72 -18.41 3.69
C CYS A 133 -0.63 -19.01 4.14
N CYS A 134 -0.85 -20.30 3.91
CA CYS A 134 -2.09 -21.05 4.23
C CYS A 134 -2.66 -20.76 5.64
N HIS A 135 -1.84 -20.41 6.64
CA HIS A 135 -2.28 -20.26 8.03
C HIS A 135 -1.96 -18.90 8.67
N SER A 136 -1.50 -17.90 7.91
CA SER A 136 -1.13 -16.60 8.48
C SER A 136 -2.29 -15.87 9.16
N GLY A 137 -3.51 -15.98 8.62
CA GLY A 137 -4.70 -15.30 9.17
C GLY A 137 -5.04 -15.73 10.61
N ASP A 138 -4.91 -17.01 10.91
CA ASP A 138 -5.21 -17.54 12.26
C ASP A 138 -4.20 -17.07 13.30
N ILE A 139 -2.95 -16.85 12.90
CA ILE A 139 -1.88 -16.42 13.81
C ILE A 139 -2.03 -14.94 14.15
N ALA A 140 -2.61 -14.13 13.27
CA ALA A 140 -2.95 -12.75 13.60
C ALA A 140 -4.11 -12.63 14.61
N ASN A 141 -4.82 -13.72 14.90
CA ASN A 141 -5.91 -13.75 15.88
C ASN A 141 -5.36 -13.75 17.32
N PRO A 142 -5.65 -12.73 18.14
CA PRO A 142 -5.19 -12.65 19.52
C PRO A 142 -5.55 -13.89 20.36
N SER A 143 -6.70 -14.53 20.09
CA SER A 143 -7.17 -15.69 20.84
C SER A 143 -6.32 -16.96 20.62
N LEU A 144 -5.69 -17.08 19.44
CA LEU A 144 -4.78 -18.19 19.12
C LEU A 144 -3.33 -17.91 19.57
N LEU A 145 -2.98 -16.64 19.75
CA LEU A 145 -1.72 -16.20 20.38
C LEU A 145 -1.80 -16.12 21.92
N ASN A 146 -3.02 -16.13 22.49
CA ASN A 146 -3.31 -16.09 23.92
C ASN A 146 -3.67 -17.47 24.48
N THR A 147 -2.78 -18.44 24.35
CA THR A 147 -2.80 -19.60 25.25
C THR A 147 -2.31 -19.18 26.65
N GLY A 148 -3.17 -18.44 27.36
CA GLY A 148 -3.35 -18.41 28.82
C GLY A 148 -2.13 -18.40 29.75
N ASN A 149 -1.00 -17.77 29.41
CA ASN A 149 0.10 -17.61 30.36
C ASN A 149 0.32 -16.12 30.68
N GLU A 150 0.31 -15.79 31.96
CA GLU A 150 0.21 -14.43 32.53
C GLU A 150 1.49 -13.58 32.32
N ASN A 151 2.44 -14.08 31.53
CA ASN A 151 3.69 -13.44 31.13
C ASN A 151 3.86 -13.38 29.59
N ASN A 152 2.79 -13.08 28.84
CA ASN A 152 2.81 -13.15 27.37
C ASN A 152 3.08 -11.77 26.71
N PRO A 153 4.32 -11.42 26.32
CA PRO A 153 4.62 -10.17 25.60
C PRO A 153 4.05 -10.12 24.17
N LEU A 154 3.34 -11.15 23.70
CA LEU A 154 3.00 -11.37 22.28
C LEU A 154 1.56 -11.06 21.90
N ALA A 155 0.72 -10.69 22.87
CA ALA A 155 -0.61 -10.16 22.58
C ALA A 155 -0.58 -8.70 22.07
N VAL A 156 0.57 -8.02 22.20
CA VAL A 156 0.71 -6.58 21.98
C VAL A 156 1.49 -6.31 20.71
N ILE A 157 0.78 -5.90 19.65
CA ILE A 157 1.43 -5.19 18.55
C ILE A 157 1.93 -3.86 19.13
N ARG A 158 3.23 -3.57 18.99
CA ARG A 158 3.80 -2.29 19.45
C ARG A 158 3.31 -1.12 18.59
N GLU A 159 3.51 0.08 19.10
CA GLU A 159 3.27 1.30 18.32
C GLU A 159 3.98 1.25 16.95
N ASN A 160 3.28 1.70 15.91
CA ASN A 160 3.70 1.76 14.50
C ASN A 160 4.06 0.41 13.86
N MET A 161 3.45 -0.67 14.34
CA MET A 161 3.52 -1.97 13.70
C MET A 161 2.16 -2.34 13.07
N THR A 162 2.21 -2.82 11.83
CA THR A 162 1.05 -3.27 11.04
C THR A 162 1.32 -4.64 10.44
N ILE A 163 0.34 -5.53 10.51
CA ILE A 163 0.38 -6.89 9.97
C ILE A 163 -0.80 -7.04 9.00
N ILE A 164 -0.48 -7.52 7.79
CA ILE A 164 -1.44 -7.92 6.76
C ILE A 164 -1.18 -9.39 6.45
N ALA A 165 -2.19 -10.25 6.58
CA ALA A 165 -2.03 -11.68 6.42
C ALA A 165 -3.09 -12.26 5.49
N ALA A 166 -2.67 -13.10 4.55
CA ALA A 166 -3.55 -13.91 3.71
C ALA A 166 -4.37 -14.91 4.55
N SER A 167 -5.53 -15.27 4.02
CA SER A 167 -6.46 -16.27 4.57
C SER A 167 -6.26 -17.64 3.91
N ARG A 168 -6.78 -18.71 4.52
CA ARG A 168 -6.63 -20.09 4.01
C ARG A 168 -7.15 -20.23 2.56
N ASP A 169 -8.29 -19.61 2.27
CA ASP A 169 -8.97 -19.74 0.98
C ASP A 169 -8.24 -19.03 -0.17
N SER A 170 -7.34 -18.10 0.14
CA SER A 170 -6.66 -17.24 -0.85
C SER A 170 -5.57 -17.94 -1.67
N GLN A 171 -5.06 -19.08 -1.21
CA GLN A 171 -3.97 -19.82 -1.90
C GLN A 171 -4.46 -20.79 -2.97
N THR A 172 -5.73 -21.17 -2.94
CA THR A 172 -6.33 -22.09 -3.93
C THR A 172 -6.50 -21.45 -5.31
N SER A 173 -6.25 -20.15 -5.42
CA SER A 173 -6.51 -19.34 -6.61
C SER A 173 -5.22 -18.71 -7.11
N ILE A 174 -4.48 -19.44 -7.94
CA ILE A 174 -3.42 -18.85 -8.77
C ILE A 174 -4.10 -18.04 -9.87
N GLU A 175 -3.84 -16.73 -9.94
CA GLU A 175 -4.40 -15.85 -10.97
C GLU A 175 -3.68 -16.03 -12.32
N ALA A 176 -4.32 -15.56 -13.41
CA ALA A 176 -3.73 -15.45 -14.74
C ALA A 176 -2.54 -14.49 -14.69
N GLY A 177 -1.36 -15.02 -14.37
CA GLY A 177 -0.16 -14.24 -14.06
C GLY A 177 0.85 -14.99 -13.19
N GLY A 178 0.46 -16.14 -12.61
CA GLY A 178 1.37 -16.98 -11.83
C GLY A 178 1.51 -16.57 -10.36
N HIS A 179 0.72 -15.58 -9.92
CA HIS A 179 0.69 -15.07 -8.55
C HIS A 179 -0.51 -15.62 -7.77
N GLY A 180 -0.37 -15.75 -6.44
CA GLY A 180 -1.51 -16.00 -5.57
C GLY A 180 -2.47 -14.80 -5.55
N LEU A 181 -3.78 -15.04 -5.38
CA LEU A 181 -4.82 -14.00 -5.34
C LEU A 181 -4.49 -12.86 -4.37
N PHE A 182 -3.99 -13.19 -3.17
CA PHE A 182 -3.60 -12.20 -2.18
C PHE A 182 -2.43 -11.34 -2.66
N THR A 183 -1.32 -11.95 -3.10
CA THR A 183 -0.16 -11.21 -3.59
C THR A 183 -0.47 -10.40 -4.84
N ALA A 184 -1.25 -10.93 -5.79
CA ALA A 184 -1.67 -10.18 -6.97
C ALA A 184 -2.46 -8.91 -6.59
N ALA A 185 -3.29 -8.96 -5.56
CA ALA A 185 -3.99 -7.80 -5.03
C ALA A 185 -3.05 -6.79 -4.37
N VAL A 186 -2.05 -7.26 -3.62
CA VAL A 186 -1.01 -6.41 -3.01
C VAL A 186 -0.18 -5.72 -4.10
N LEU A 187 0.20 -6.42 -5.17
CA LEU A 187 0.93 -5.87 -6.30
C LEU A 187 0.13 -4.75 -6.96
N SER A 188 -1.13 -4.98 -7.34
CA SER A 188 -1.98 -3.95 -7.94
C SER A 188 -2.21 -2.75 -7.01
N ALA A 189 -2.27 -2.97 -5.69
CA ALA A 189 -2.34 -1.88 -4.71
C ALA A 189 -1.07 -1.02 -4.77
N LEU A 190 0.11 -1.66 -4.75
CA LEU A 190 1.42 -1.01 -4.81
C LEU A 190 1.67 -0.32 -6.14
N GLU A 191 1.16 -0.83 -7.25
CA GLU A 191 1.26 -0.22 -8.60
C GLU A 191 0.53 1.11 -8.73
N GLY A 192 -0.35 1.43 -7.78
CA GLY A 192 -1.08 2.70 -7.73
C GLY A 192 -2.59 2.54 -7.62
N GLY A 193 -3.12 1.32 -7.70
CA GLY A 193 -4.54 1.06 -7.49
C GLY A 193 -5.05 1.48 -6.11
N ALA A 194 -4.15 1.52 -5.12
CA ALA A 194 -4.43 1.96 -3.76
C ALA A 194 -3.80 3.33 -3.41
N ALA A 195 -3.34 4.10 -4.40
CA ALA A 195 -2.77 5.42 -4.19
C ALA A 195 -3.85 6.47 -3.92
N ASP A 196 -3.55 7.43 -3.03
CA ASP A 196 -4.36 8.62 -2.85
C ASP A 196 -4.10 9.67 -3.95
N HIS A 197 -4.69 10.88 -3.84
CA HIS A 197 -4.51 11.91 -4.88
C HIS A 197 -3.10 12.48 -4.92
N MET A 198 -2.34 12.31 -3.85
CA MET A 198 -0.93 12.67 -3.76
C MET A 198 -0.01 11.52 -4.20
N GLY A 199 -0.58 10.40 -4.67
CA GLY A 199 0.15 9.24 -5.14
C GLY A 199 0.62 8.32 -4.01
N TRP A 200 0.18 8.50 -2.77
CA TRP A 200 0.68 7.73 -1.64
C TRP A 200 -0.07 6.41 -1.48
N VAL A 201 0.67 5.30 -1.52
CA VAL A 201 0.19 3.96 -1.13
C VAL A 201 0.63 3.69 0.31
N THR A 202 -0.31 3.31 1.16
CA THR A 202 -0.10 3.14 2.61
C THR A 202 -0.52 1.74 3.05
N ALA A 203 -0.06 1.26 4.22
CA ALA A 203 -0.48 -0.05 4.72
C ALA A 203 -2.01 -0.19 4.87
N PRO A 204 -2.76 0.81 5.41
CA PRO A 204 -4.22 0.77 5.40
C PRO A 204 -4.82 0.74 4.00
N SER A 205 -4.26 1.49 3.03
CA SER A 205 -4.81 1.50 1.67
C SER A 205 -4.53 0.20 0.92
N ILE A 206 -3.39 -0.46 1.16
CA ILE A 206 -3.10 -1.82 0.67
C ILE A 206 -4.17 -2.78 1.18
N TYR A 207 -4.42 -2.85 2.49
CA TYR A 207 -5.43 -3.75 3.03
C TYR A 207 -6.83 -3.45 2.48
N ALA A 208 -7.24 -2.18 2.49
CA ALA A 208 -8.56 -1.77 1.99
C ALA A 208 -8.74 -2.06 0.48
N TYR A 209 -7.65 -2.10 -0.29
CA TYR A 209 -7.68 -2.48 -1.69
C TYR A 209 -7.76 -4.01 -1.85
N VAL A 210 -6.95 -4.76 -1.10
CA VAL A 210 -6.89 -6.21 -1.13
C VAL A 210 -8.22 -6.84 -0.69
N GLU A 211 -8.81 -6.35 0.41
CA GLU A 211 -10.05 -6.88 0.98
C GLU A 211 -11.23 -6.86 -0.02
N ARG A 212 -11.25 -5.90 -0.95
CA ARG A 212 -12.30 -5.79 -1.98
C ARG A 212 -12.30 -6.94 -2.99
N ARG A 213 -11.21 -7.70 -3.10
CA ARG A 213 -11.15 -8.88 -3.96
C ARG A 213 -11.85 -10.10 -3.35
N PHE A 214 -12.25 -10.03 -2.08
CA PHE A 214 -12.88 -11.12 -1.35
C PHE A 214 -14.38 -10.85 -1.18
N GLY A 215 -15.20 -11.84 -1.56
CA GLY A 215 -16.65 -11.81 -1.43
C GLY A 215 -17.13 -11.94 0.02
N SER A 216 -18.45 -11.93 0.20
CA SER A 216 -19.09 -12.07 1.51
C SER A 216 -18.95 -13.47 2.12
N TRP A 217 -18.61 -14.47 1.30
CA TRP A 217 -18.47 -15.87 1.70
C TRP A 217 -17.02 -16.33 1.78
N ASP A 218 -16.08 -15.51 1.32
CA ASP A 218 -14.65 -15.83 1.34
C ASP A 218 -14.07 -15.48 2.71
N GLN A 219 -13.11 -16.28 3.18
CA GLN A 219 -12.30 -15.86 4.32
C GLN A 219 -11.47 -14.64 3.92
N ARG A 220 -11.69 -13.52 4.60
CA ARG A 220 -10.98 -12.26 4.33
C ARG A 220 -9.56 -12.28 4.89
N PRO A 221 -8.61 -11.55 4.25
CA PRO A 221 -7.31 -11.28 4.83
C PRO A 221 -7.45 -10.61 6.20
N VAL A 222 -6.46 -10.84 7.06
CA VAL A 222 -6.42 -10.22 8.38
C VAL A 222 -5.60 -8.93 8.33
N TYR A 223 -6.13 -7.89 8.97
CA TYR A 223 -5.45 -6.63 9.20
C TYR A 223 -5.38 -6.33 10.69
N LYS A 224 -4.16 -6.20 11.20
CA LYS A 224 -3.93 -5.84 12.60
C LYS A 224 -2.89 -4.74 12.68
N THR A 225 -3.22 -3.66 13.37
CA THR A 225 -2.38 -2.47 13.42
C THR A 225 -2.43 -1.83 14.81
N ASN A 226 -1.32 -1.24 15.23
CA ASN A 226 -1.24 -0.31 16.34
C ASN A 226 -0.49 0.96 15.88
N ALA A 227 -0.95 1.52 14.76
CA ALA A 227 -0.32 2.67 14.14
C ALA A 227 -0.84 3.99 14.74
N THR A 228 0.07 4.87 15.16
CA THR A 228 -0.24 6.25 15.57
C THR A 228 -0.07 7.25 14.43
N GLY A 229 0.56 6.82 13.34
CA GLY A 229 0.63 7.50 12.05
C GLY A 229 0.60 6.50 10.90
N VAL A 230 0.33 6.99 9.68
CA VAL A 230 0.25 6.11 8.49
C VAL A 230 1.53 6.24 7.68
N THR A 231 2.21 5.11 7.48
CA THR A 231 3.45 5.06 6.68
C THR A 231 3.17 4.80 5.21
N VAL A 232 3.79 5.63 4.37
CA VAL A 232 3.70 5.57 2.91
C VAL A 232 4.63 4.48 2.42
N VAL A 233 4.10 3.31 2.09
CA VAL A 233 4.86 2.14 1.59
C VAL A 233 5.47 2.44 0.22
N ARG A 234 4.74 3.10 -0.68
CA ARG A 234 5.24 3.45 -2.01
C ARG A 234 4.60 4.74 -2.51
N GLU A 235 5.38 5.56 -3.20
CA GLU A 235 4.90 6.76 -3.90
C GLU A 235 4.70 6.42 -5.38
N CYS A 236 3.52 6.76 -5.86
CA CYS A 236 3.03 6.65 -7.22
C CYS A 236 2.86 8.05 -7.82
N ALA A 237 2.56 8.12 -9.12
CA ALA A 237 2.22 9.37 -9.77
C ALA A 237 0.96 9.97 -9.12
N PRO A 238 1.01 11.22 -8.63
CA PRO A 238 -0.15 11.86 -8.04
C PRO A 238 -1.20 12.13 -9.12
N LEU A 239 -2.48 12.04 -8.75
CA LEU A 239 -3.58 12.47 -9.62
C LEU A 239 -3.52 13.97 -9.88
N ILE A 240 -2.92 14.72 -8.95
CA ILE A 240 -2.69 16.14 -9.11
C ILE A 240 -1.41 16.60 -8.39
N ASP A 241 -0.64 17.44 -9.08
CA ASP A 241 0.59 17.99 -8.54
C ASP A 241 0.34 18.90 -7.31
N ARG A 242 1.25 18.87 -6.35
CA ARG A 242 1.13 19.65 -5.10
C ARG A 242 1.12 21.16 -5.33
N LEU A 243 1.89 21.66 -6.30
CA LEU A 243 1.89 23.09 -6.65
C LEU A 243 0.56 23.50 -7.28
N LYS A 244 -0.08 22.59 -8.03
CA LYS A 244 -1.43 22.81 -8.55
C LYS A 244 -2.44 22.85 -7.41
N LEU A 245 -2.40 21.89 -6.46
CA LEU A 245 -3.27 21.91 -5.28
C LEU A 245 -3.21 23.24 -4.50
N ARG A 246 -2.03 23.85 -4.37
CA ARG A 246 -1.87 25.14 -3.66
C ARG A 246 -2.68 26.27 -4.28
N LYS A 247 -2.93 26.23 -5.59
CA LYS A 247 -3.75 27.21 -6.31
C LYS A 247 -5.25 27.11 -5.99
N LEU A 248 -5.69 26.14 -5.19
CA LEU A 248 -7.07 26.09 -4.70
C LEU A 248 -7.44 27.34 -3.91
N LEU A 249 -6.51 27.92 -3.14
CA LEU A 249 -6.75 29.14 -2.36
C LEU A 249 -6.84 30.40 -3.22
N ASP A 250 -6.21 30.39 -4.40
CA ASP A 250 -6.28 31.51 -5.35
C ASP A 250 -7.65 31.56 -6.04
N LEU A 251 -8.31 30.41 -6.18
CA LEU A 251 -9.57 30.25 -6.91
C LEU A 251 -10.80 30.22 -6.00
N PHE A 252 -10.67 29.71 -4.78
CA PHE A 252 -11.77 29.59 -3.83
C PHE A 252 -11.40 30.28 -2.52
N SER A 253 -12.15 31.31 -2.17
CA SER A 253 -11.94 32.07 -0.92
C SER A 253 -12.35 31.29 0.33
N SER A 254 -13.24 30.32 0.19
CA SER A 254 -13.68 29.40 1.24
C SER A 254 -14.05 28.03 0.67
N GLN A 255 -14.27 27.05 1.54
CA GLN A 255 -14.65 25.69 1.13
C GLN A 255 -16.00 25.63 0.38
N ASP A 256 -16.91 26.56 0.64
CA ASP A 256 -18.24 26.59 0.03
C ASP A 256 -18.36 27.68 -1.05
N ASP A 257 -17.24 28.29 -1.43
CA ASP A 257 -17.19 29.29 -2.48
C ASP A 257 -17.55 28.70 -3.85
N GLN A 258 -18.16 29.53 -4.69
CA GLN A 258 -18.51 29.19 -6.06
C GLN A 258 -17.75 30.09 -7.01
N TYR A 259 -16.90 29.48 -7.83
CA TYR A 259 -16.11 30.21 -8.81
C TYR A 259 -16.88 30.35 -10.12
N ARG A 260 -17.12 31.60 -10.55
CA ARG A 260 -17.88 31.88 -11.77
C ARG A 260 -16.98 31.82 -13.01
N LEU A 261 -17.41 31.07 -14.01
CA LEU A 261 -16.79 31.03 -15.32
C LEU A 261 -17.54 31.97 -16.28
N ASP A 262 -16.89 32.27 -17.39
CA ASP A 262 -17.45 32.97 -18.55
C ASP A 262 -16.85 32.40 -19.85
N PRO A 263 -17.32 32.80 -21.04
CA PRO A 263 -16.85 32.19 -22.28
C PRO A 263 -15.35 32.36 -22.57
N GLU A 264 -14.64 33.30 -21.93
CA GLU A 264 -13.20 33.49 -22.17
C GLU A 264 -12.34 32.36 -21.60
N TYR A 265 -12.89 31.54 -20.69
CA TYR A 265 -12.22 30.33 -20.18
C TYR A 265 -12.16 29.20 -21.22
N GLU A 266 -13.08 29.21 -22.20
CA GLU A 266 -13.15 28.23 -23.29
C GLU A 266 -13.30 29.01 -24.61
N PRO A 267 -12.17 29.51 -25.18
CA PRO A 267 -12.19 30.45 -26.30
C PRO A 267 -12.60 29.81 -27.62
N GLU A 268 -12.56 28.48 -27.72
CA GLU A 268 -13.07 27.72 -28.85
C GLU A 268 -14.61 27.66 -28.80
N ASP A 269 -15.26 27.94 -29.93
CA ASP A 269 -16.71 27.72 -30.07
C ASP A 269 -17.05 26.24 -30.29
N GLU A 270 -18.35 25.94 -30.45
CA GLU A 270 -18.83 24.55 -30.65
C GLU A 270 -18.40 23.92 -31.99
N HIS A 271 -17.81 24.71 -32.89
CA HIS A 271 -17.25 24.28 -34.17
C HIS A 271 -15.72 24.27 -34.16
N GLY A 272 -15.06 24.61 -33.04
CA GLY A 272 -13.61 24.67 -32.89
C GLY A 272 -12.96 25.96 -33.41
N ASN A 273 -13.74 27.03 -33.63
CA ASN A 273 -13.20 28.32 -34.06
C ASN A 273 -12.76 29.16 -32.86
N PHE A 274 -11.66 29.90 -33.01
CA PHE A 274 -11.17 30.84 -32.00
C PHE A 274 -11.68 32.26 -32.25
N HIS A 275 -12.05 32.95 -31.17
CA HIS A 275 -12.30 34.40 -31.21
C HIS A 275 -11.13 35.15 -30.58
N GLU A 276 -10.46 36.00 -31.38
CA GLU A 276 -9.42 36.89 -30.88
C GLU A 276 -10.01 38.19 -30.30
N PRO A 277 -9.38 38.79 -29.27
CA PRO A 277 -8.17 38.31 -28.58
C PRO A 277 -8.45 37.22 -27.53
N VAL A 278 -7.54 36.25 -27.38
CA VAL A 278 -7.65 35.16 -26.39
C VAL A 278 -7.04 35.55 -25.04
N ASN A 279 -7.80 35.40 -23.96
CA ASN A 279 -7.31 35.61 -22.59
C ASN A 279 -6.53 34.37 -22.10
N GLN A 280 -5.20 34.40 -22.25
CA GLN A 280 -4.31 33.29 -21.89
C GLN A 280 -4.36 32.92 -20.40
N GLU A 281 -4.63 33.87 -19.51
CA GLU A 281 -4.72 33.61 -18.06
C GLU A 281 -5.97 32.77 -17.74
N LYS A 282 -7.12 33.15 -18.29
CA LYS A 282 -8.38 32.39 -18.12
C LYS A 282 -8.29 31.00 -18.75
N VAL A 283 -7.65 30.86 -19.91
CA VAL A 283 -7.40 29.55 -20.53
C VAL A 283 -6.55 28.66 -19.62
N ALA A 284 -5.50 29.21 -19.00
CA ALA A 284 -4.67 28.46 -18.06
C ALA A 284 -5.46 28.05 -16.79
N ILE A 285 -6.33 28.92 -16.27
CA ILE A 285 -7.24 28.59 -15.17
C ILE A 285 -8.21 27.48 -15.60
N ALA A 286 -8.81 27.58 -16.78
CA ALA A 286 -9.73 26.57 -17.30
C ALA A 286 -9.07 25.19 -17.39
N GLN A 287 -7.81 25.14 -17.86
CA GLN A 287 -7.03 23.91 -17.90
C GLN A 287 -6.81 23.32 -16.49
N LEU A 288 -6.47 24.17 -15.51
CA LEU A 288 -6.34 23.75 -14.11
C LEU A 288 -7.67 23.24 -13.52
N LEU A 289 -8.80 23.87 -13.84
CA LEU A 289 -10.13 23.42 -13.41
C LEU A 289 -10.51 22.07 -14.04
N LYS A 290 -10.10 21.80 -15.29
CA LYS A 290 -10.24 20.48 -15.93
C LYS A 290 -9.45 19.43 -15.16
N GLU A 291 -8.21 19.72 -14.79
CA GLU A 291 -7.40 18.81 -13.95
C GLU A 291 -8.02 18.58 -12.57
N TYR A 292 -8.55 19.61 -11.90
CA TYR A 292 -9.27 19.43 -10.64
C TYR A 292 -10.52 18.56 -10.78
N ARG A 293 -11.26 18.71 -11.88
CA ARG A 293 -12.42 17.86 -12.17
C ARG A 293 -11.99 16.42 -12.38
N ASP A 294 -10.94 16.18 -13.16
CA ASP A 294 -10.45 14.84 -13.48
C ASP A 294 -9.89 14.13 -12.23
N ALA A 295 -9.29 14.90 -11.30
CA ALA A 295 -8.91 14.44 -9.97
C ALA A 295 -10.09 14.33 -8.97
N GLY A 296 -11.32 14.68 -9.37
CA GLY A 296 -12.52 14.61 -8.54
C GLY A 296 -12.61 15.66 -7.42
N LEU A 297 -11.80 16.72 -7.50
CA LEU A 297 -11.77 17.82 -6.52
C LEU A 297 -12.84 18.87 -6.79
N LEU A 298 -13.29 18.98 -8.04
CA LEU A 298 -14.20 20.03 -8.49
C LEU A 298 -15.34 19.46 -9.33
N LYS A 299 -16.50 20.13 -9.28
CA LYS A 299 -17.65 19.86 -10.15
C LYS A 299 -18.36 21.17 -10.54
N PRO A 300 -19.10 21.20 -11.65
CA PRO A 300 -20.05 22.28 -11.92
C PRO A 300 -21.11 22.40 -10.82
N SER A 301 -21.62 23.62 -10.62
CA SER A 301 -22.73 23.86 -9.69
C SER A 301 -24.05 23.27 -10.21
N ILE A 302 -24.23 23.25 -11.53
CA ILE A 302 -25.34 22.58 -12.20
C ILE A 302 -25.04 21.08 -12.37
N PRO A 303 -25.89 20.17 -11.88
CA PRO A 303 -25.68 18.73 -12.02
C PRO A 303 -25.51 18.28 -13.48
N ASN A 304 -24.55 17.37 -13.71
CA ASN A 304 -24.24 16.74 -15.00
C ASN A 304 -23.82 17.70 -16.12
N GLU A 305 -23.56 18.99 -15.83
CA GLU A 305 -23.00 19.90 -16.82
C GLU A 305 -21.52 19.58 -17.08
N GLN A 306 -21.03 19.85 -18.28
CA GLN A 306 -19.60 19.79 -18.61
C GLN A 306 -18.98 21.18 -18.44
N LEU A 307 -17.70 21.24 -18.04
CA LEU A 307 -17.00 22.51 -17.81
C LEU A 307 -17.06 23.47 -19.01
N TYR A 308 -17.01 22.93 -20.24
CA TYR A 308 -17.21 23.71 -21.45
C TYR A 308 -18.52 24.51 -21.42
N TRP A 309 -19.66 23.83 -21.17
CA TRP A 309 -20.96 24.48 -21.10
C TRP A 309 -21.10 25.38 -19.87
N THR A 310 -20.47 25.02 -18.75
CA THR A 310 -20.43 25.88 -17.56
C THR A 310 -19.77 27.23 -17.87
N ALA A 311 -18.66 27.24 -18.61
CA ALA A 311 -18.02 28.46 -19.09
C ALA A 311 -18.89 29.22 -20.11
N ARG A 312 -19.34 28.54 -21.17
CA ARG A 312 -20.15 29.15 -22.26
C ARG A 312 -21.45 29.78 -21.76
N ARG A 313 -22.05 29.23 -20.71
CA ARG A 313 -23.29 29.74 -20.09
C ARG A 313 -23.04 30.64 -18.87
N SER A 314 -21.78 30.92 -18.57
CA SER A 314 -21.35 31.74 -17.44
C SER A 314 -21.88 31.28 -16.08
N HIS A 315 -21.97 29.96 -15.91
CA HIS A 315 -22.32 29.28 -14.67
C HIS A 315 -21.11 29.16 -13.75
N THR A 316 -21.30 28.55 -12.59
CA THR A 316 -20.26 28.41 -11.56
C THR A 316 -19.76 26.98 -11.42
N VAL A 317 -18.56 26.84 -10.86
CA VAL A 317 -18.00 25.58 -10.35
C VAL A 317 -17.84 25.66 -8.84
N GLN A 318 -17.83 24.50 -8.19
CA GLN A 318 -17.69 24.38 -6.74
C GLN A 318 -16.85 23.17 -6.37
N LEU A 319 -16.25 23.19 -5.18
CA LEU A 319 -15.48 22.08 -4.66
C LEU A 319 -16.40 20.88 -4.34
N THR A 320 -15.91 19.67 -4.60
CA THR A 320 -16.53 18.44 -4.08
C THR A 320 -16.20 18.31 -2.58
N PRO A 321 -16.83 17.40 -1.82
CA PRO A 321 -16.40 17.13 -0.44
C PRO A 321 -14.91 16.85 -0.32
N ARG A 322 -14.32 16.18 -1.34
CA ARG A 322 -12.89 15.94 -1.43
C ARG A 322 -12.10 17.22 -1.76
N GLY A 323 -12.57 18.04 -2.69
CA GLY A 323 -11.96 19.34 -2.96
C GLY A 323 -11.90 20.24 -1.73
N ARG A 324 -12.95 20.24 -0.90
CA ARG A 324 -12.99 20.99 0.37
C ARG A 324 -11.95 20.50 1.37
N GLU A 325 -11.71 19.20 1.43
CA GLU A 325 -10.65 18.62 2.25
C GLU A 325 -9.26 19.07 1.77
N TYR A 326 -8.98 18.97 0.46
CA TYR A 326 -7.70 19.45 -0.08
C TYR A 326 -7.51 20.95 0.08
N TRP A 327 -8.57 21.74 -0.10
CA TRP A 327 -8.54 23.18 0.21
C TRP A 327 -8.18 23.41 1.69
N TRP A 328 -8.75 22.65 2.62
CA TRP A 328 -8.43 22.74 4.04
C TRP A 328 -6.97 22.42 4.33
N LEU A 329 -6.46 21.34 3.73
CA LEU A 329 -5.07 20.91 3.90
C LEU A 329 -4.11 21.99 3.41
N VAL A 330 -4.37 22.60 2.25
CA VAL A 330 -3.58 23.72 1.74
C VAL A 330 -3.69 24.93 2.68
N TYR A 331 -4.90 25.32 3.10
CA TYR A 331 -5.14 26.43 4.03
C TYR A 331 -4.40 26.28 5.36
N LYS A 332 -4.29 25.03 5.86
CA LYS A 332 -3.55 24.70 7.09
C LYS A 332 -2.06 24.47 6.88
N GLY A 333 -1.53 24.67 5.67
CA GLY A 333 -0.12 24.46 5.36
C GLY A 333 0.34 23.00 5.46
N LYS A 334 -0.56 22.05 5.16
CA LYS A 334 -0.30 20.61 5.19
C LYS A 334 0.16 20.04 3.84
N ILE A 335 0.18 20.85 2.77
CA ILE A 335 0.55 20.47 1.39
C ILE A 335 1.63 21.39 0.82
#